data_AF-A0A346PS10-F1
#
_entry.id   AF-A0A346PS10-F1
#
_cell.length_a   1.000
_cell.length_b   1.000
_cell.length_c   1.000
_cell.angle_alpha   90.00
_cell.angle_beta   90.00
_cell.angle_gamma   90.00
#
_symmetry.space_group_name_H-M   'P 1'
#
loop_
_entity.id
_entity.type
_entity.pdbx_description
1 polymer ?
#
loop_
_entity_poly.entity_id
_entity_poly.type
_entity_poly.pdbx_seq_one_letter_code
_entity_poly.pdbx_strand_id
1 'polypeptide(L)' 'MALNKIRRLDRNSFGITLPKDDLRVEGLLDENGELRDDQHVHIRHVGDGEWTLERIEDVELS' A
#
# COMPACT_ATOMS: atom_id res chain seq x y z
N MET A 1 -6.96 -14.08 -3.20
CA MET A 1 -7.63 -12.77 -3.23
C MET A 1 -8.33 -12.56 -1.90
N ALA A 2 -7.88 -11.59 -1.10
CA ALA A 2 -8.55 -11.20 0.13
C ALA A 2 -9.48 -10.00 -0.15
N LEU A 3 -10.74 -10.09 0.29
CA LEU A 3 -11.63 -8.93 0.27
C LEU A 3 -11.29 -8.02 1.45
N ASN A 4 -10.65 -6.89 1.17
CA ASN A 4 -10.30 -5.91 2.19
C ASN A 4 -11.37 -4.83 2.31
N LYS A 5 -11.70 -4.46 3.55
CA LYS A 5 -12.67 -3.40 3.85
C LYS A 5 -11.98 -2.04 3.77
N ILE A 6 -12.59 -1.08 3.07
CA ILE A 6 -12.21 0.33 3.15
C ILE A 6 -12.56 0.87 4.54
N ARG A 7 -11.61 1.50 5.22
CA ARG A 7 -11.75 2.03 6.57
C ARG A 7 -11.40 3.51 6.59
N ARG A 8 -12.09 4.28 7.44
CA ARG A 8 -11.70 5.67 7.71
C ARG A 8 -10.41 5.67 8.53
N LEU A 9 -9.40 6.41 8.08
CA LEU A 9 -8.13 6.56 8.80
C LEU A 9 -8.13 7.88 9.59
N ASP A 10 -8.51 8.98 8.95
CA ASP A 10 -8.65 10.28 9.60
C ASP A 10 -9.89 11.06 9.08
N ARG A 11 -9.93 12.38 9.27
CA ARG A 11 -11.06 13.24 8.84
C ARG A 11 -11.18 13.34 7.32
N ASN A 12 -10.08 13.21 6.60
CA ASN A 12 -9.95 13.48 5.19
C ASN A 12 -9.50 12.25 4.38
N SER A 13 -9.14 11.15 5.04
CA SER A 13 -8.61 9.96 4.37
C SER A 13 -9.34 8.67 4.74
N PHE A 14 -9.41 7.79 3.74
CA PHE A 14 -9.81 6.39 3.85
C PHE A 14 -8.65 5.53 3.35
N GLY A 15 -8.55 4.31 3.84
CA GLY A 15 -7.52 3.37 3.43
C GLY A 15 -8.02 1.94 3.38
N ILE A 16 -7.22 1.10 2.72
CA ILE A 16 -7.33 -0.34 2.74
C ILE A 16 -6.16 -0.92 3.53
N THR A 17 -6.36 -2.09 4.13
CA THR A 17 -5.28 -2.81 4.80
C THR A 17 -4.64 -3.77 3.80
N LEU A 18 -3.31 -3.71 3.67
CA LEU A 18 -2.55 -4.73 2.95
C LEU A 18 -2.18 -5.85 3.93
N PRO A 19 -2.44 -7.13 3.60
CA PRO A 19 -2.01 -8.26 4.42
C PRO A 19 -0.49 -8.28 4.62
N LYS A 20 -0.03 -8.56 5.85
CA LYS A 20 1.42 -8.66 6.14
C LYS A 20 2.12 -9.72 5.28
N ASP A 21 1.41 -10.79 4.91
CA ASP A 21 1.98 -11.85 4.07
C ASP A 21 2.29 -11.36 2.65
N ASP A 22 1.42 -10.53 2.07
CA ASP A 22 1.66 -9.91 0.77
C ASP A 22 2.88 -8.97 0.83
N LEU A 23 2.97 -8.15 1.89
CA LEU A 23 4.13 -7.27 2.11
C LEU A 23 5.44 -8.05 2.34
N ARG A 24 5.37 -9.23 2.97
CA ARG A 24 6.53 -10.10 3.19
C ARG A 24 7.05 -10.69 1.89
N VAL A 25 6.15 -11.12 0.99
CA VAL A 25 6.51 -11.64 -0.34
C VAL A 25 7.26 -10.58 -1.15
N GLU A 26 6.83 -9.33 -1.05
CA GLU A 26 7.47 -8.18 -1.72
C GLU A 26 8.74 -7.68 -1.01
N GLY A 27 9.17 -8.35 0.07
CA GLY A 27 10.37 -7.95 0.82
C GLY A 27 10.25 -6.61 1.54
N LEU A 28 9.03 -6.13 1.79
CA LEU A 28 8.77 -4.84 2.43
C LEU A 28 8.83 -4.90 3.96
N LEU A 29 8.80 -6.11 4.54
CA LEU A 29 8.85 -6.31 5.98
C LEU A 29 10.18 -6.89 6.44
N ASP A 30 10.68 -6.42 7.58
CA ASP A 30 11.85 -6.99 8.26
C ASP A 30 11.54 -8.35 8.92
N GLU A 31 12.54 -8.90 9.62
CA GLU A 31 12.40 -10.19 10.33
C GLU A 31 11.38 -10.16 11.47
N ASN A 32 11.07 -8.97 12.00
CA ASN A 32 10.07 -8.76 13.05
C ASN A 32 8.67 -8.51 12.47
N GLY A 33 8.55 -8.39 11.14
CA GLY A 33 7.30 -8.09 10.45
C GLY A 33 6.94 -6.61 10.48
N GLU A 34 7.91 -5.74 10.69
CA GLU A 34 7.80 -4.28 10.64
C GLU A 34 8.20 -3.77 9.25
N LEU A 35 7.65 -2.64 8.83
CA LEU A 35 7.94 -2.07 7.52
C LEU A 35 9.43 -1.65 7.45
N ARG A 36 10.13 -2.07 6.38
CA ARG A 36 11.48 -1.60 6.09
C ARG A 36 11.41 -0.21 5.48
N ASP A 37 12.13 0.75 6.04
CA ASP A 37 12.32 2.09 5.49
C ASP A 37 11.01 2.83 5.15
N ASP A 38 11.13 4.01 4.52
CA ASP A 38 9.97 4.75 4.03
C ASP A 38 9.51 4.16 2.68
N GLN A 39 8.45 3.35 2.70
CA GLN A 39 7.86 2.78 1.49
C GLN A 39 6.73 3.66 0.95
N HIS A 40 6.80 3.96 -0.35
CA HIS A 40 5.80 4.76 -1.05
C HIS A 40 5.14 3.95 -2.17
N VAL A 41 3.84 4.14 -2.34
CA VAL A 41 3.06 3.55 -3.42
C VAL A 41 2.28 4.63 -4.15
N HIS A 42 2.34 4.61 -5.48
CA HIS A 42 1.41 5.36 -6.31
C HIS A 42 0.08 4.63 -6.39
N ILE A 43 -1.01 5.38 -6.19
CA ILE A 43 -2.38 4.89 -6.35
C ILE A 43 -2.99 5.61 -7.55
N ARG A 44 -3.40 4.85 -8.58
CA ARG A 44 -4.02 5.42 -9.79
C ARG A 44 -5.39 4.79 -10.00
N HIS A 45 -6.42 5.63 -10.12
CA HIS A 45 -7.74 5.20 -10.57
C HIS A 45 -7.69 4.89 -12.07
N VAL A 46 -8.18 3.71 -12.46
CA VAL A 46 -8.14 3.26 -13.86
C VAL A 46 -9.53 3.10 -14.49
N GLY A 47 -10.60 3.39 -13.75
CA GLY A 47 -11.99 3.31 -14.22
C GLY A 47 -12.79 2.21 -13.53
N ASP A 48 -14.13 2.23 -13.66
CA ASP A 48 -15.03 1.16 -13.21
C ASP A 48 -14.88 0.70 -11.74
N GLY A 49 -14.41 1.59 -10.85
CA GLY A 49 -14.15 1.24 -9.46
C GLY A 49 -12.88 0.40 -9.27
N GLU A 50 -11.94 0.49 -10.21
CA GLU A 50 -10.65 -0.15 -10.17
C GLU A 50 -9.54 0.88 -9.91
N TRP A 51 -8.56 0.43 -9.12
CA TRP A 51 -7.34 1.17 -8.84
C TRP A 51 -6.15 0.24 -9.04
N THR A 52 -5.06 0.83 -9.51
CA THR A 52 -3.74 0.19 -9.55
C THR A 52 -2.86 0.78 -8.46
N LEU A 53 -2.08 -0.08 -7.81
CA LEU A 53 -1.09 0.30 -6.82
C LEU A 53 0.28 -0.12 -7.34
N GLU A 54 1.24 0.79 -7.33
CA GLU A 54 2.60 0.56 -7.83
C GLU A 54 3.61 1.08 -6.81
N ARG A 55 4.57 0.24 -6.42
CA ARG A 55 5.67 0.65 -5.52
C ARG A 55 6.57 1.63 -6.23
N ILE A 56 7.02 2.65 -5.51
CA ILE A 56 8.01 3.60 -5.99
C ILE A 56 9.34 3.26 -5.32
N GLU A 57 10.35 2.93 -6.12
CA GLU A 57 11.69 2.60 -5.61
C GLU A 57 12.57 3.85 -5.42
N ASP A 58 12.29 4.93 -6.16
CA ASP A 58 12.95 6.23 -6.02
C ASP A 58 11.91 7.34 -6.12
N VAL A 59 11.60 7.98 -4.99
CA VAL A 59 10.90 9.27 -5.03
C VAL A 59 11.94 10.33 -5.36
N GLU A 60 12.24 10.54 -6.65
CA GLU A 60 12.81 11.82 -7.07
C GLU A 60 11.72 12.87 -6.81
N LEU A 61 11.79 13.50 -5.64
CA LEU A 61 11.02 14.70 -5.32
C LEU A 61 11.49 15.81 -6.27
N SER A 62 10.84 15.92 -7.43
CA SER A 62 11.01 17.03 -8.38
C SER A 62 10.28 18.28 -7.91
#